data_AF-B8ANV1-F1
#
_entry.id   AF-B8ANV1-F1
#
_cell.length_a   1.000
_cell.length_b   1.000
_cell.length_c   1.000
_cell.angle_alpha   90.00
_cell.angle_beta   90.00
_cell.angle_gamma   90.00
#
_symmetry.space_group_name_H-M   'P 1'
#
loop_
_entity.id
_entity.type
_entity.pdbx_description
1 polymer ?
#
loop_
_entity_poly.entity_id
_entity_poly.type
_entity_poly.pdbx_seq_one_letter_code
_entity_poly.pdbx_strand_id
1 'polypeptide(L)'
;MHAYNPPNVDSFIDHLGLHKALCVLMGWDYTKVPENSKAYQSLLPDLVQASREDLIIWPPTVIIHNTATGRKKDGRAEGLGNKEMDKKISELGFAGGKSKSLYGKEGHLGLTLIKFANSPAGLKEAERLADFLERQDHGRIGWLHARANQSVGSDNSPLLVETDNRTGEKRRILYGYLAISSDMDELDSDSRKRASLKSKREFDPSD
;
A
#
# COMPACT_ATOMS: atom_id res chain seq x y z
N MET A 1 20.42 17.76 7.27
CA MET A 1 20.83 17.11 8.54
C MET A 1 20.68 15.61 8.31
N HIS A 2 21.80 14.89 8.15
CA HIS A 2 21.87 13.43 8.12
C HIS A 2 22.41 13.04 9.51
N ALA A 3 21.70 12.21 10.26
CA ALA A 3 21.97 11.92 11.65
C ALA A 3 22.46 10.47 11.77
N TYR A 4 23.76 10.32 11.98
CA TYR A 4 24.45 9.04 12.04
C TYR A 4 24.87 8.76 13.49
N ASN A 5 25.01 7.48 13.83
CA ASN A 5 25.76 7.06 15.02
C ASN A 5 27.19 6.75 14.55
N PRO A 6 28.26 7.31 15.14
CA PRO A 6 29.62 7.02 14.71
C PRO A 6 29.92 5.51 14.89
N PRO A 7 30.64 4.89 13.93
CA PRO A 7 30.90 3.46 13.95
C PRO A 7 31.80 3.08 15.14
N ASN A 8 31.44 1.98 15.82
CA ASN A 8 32.41 1.21 16.59
C ASN A 8 33.18 0.34 15.59
N VAL A 9 34.44 0.02 15.85
CA VAL A 9 35.42 -0.52 14.87
C VAL A 9 34.97 -1.79 14.12
N ASP A 10 33.91 -2.47 14.56
CA ASP A 10 33.36 -3.68 13.96
C ASP A 10 31.89 -3.58 13.45
N SER A 11 31.26 -2.39 13.41
CA SER A 11 29.83 -2.26 13.04
C SER A 11 29.60 -1.68 11.64
N PHE A 12 28.85 -2.40 10.79
CA PHE A 12 28.16 -1.82 9.64
C PHE A 12 27.29 -0.62 10.07
N ILE A 13 27.13 0.37 9.19
CA ILE A 13 26.46 1.65 9.48
C ILE A 13 25.03 1.39 9.95
N ASP A 14 24.80 1.52 11.26
CA ASP A 14 23.50 1.24 11.86
C ASP A 14 22.67 2.53 11.96
N HIS A 15 21.84 2.75 10.95
CA HIS A 15 20.82 3.79 11.00
C HIS A 15 19.61 3.27 11.78
N LEU A 16 19.26 3.94 12.89
CA LEU A 16 17.96 3.73 13.56
C LEU A 16 16.85 3.75 12.49
N GLY A 17 15.86 2.84 12.57
CA GLY A 17 14.87 2.65 11.49
C GLY A 17 14.14 3.92 11.03
N LEU A 18 13.86 4.87 11.94
CA LEU A 18 13.31 6.19 11.59
C LEU A 18 14.28 7.04 10.74
N HIS A 19 15.57 6.93 10.99
CA HIS A 19 16.61 7.68 10.29
C HIS A 19 16.79 7.18 8.86
N LYS A 20 16.85 5.86 8.68
CA LYS A 20 16.93 5.22 7.36
C LYS A 20 15.75 5.64 6.49
N ALA A 21 14.53 5.60 7.03
CA ALA A 21 13.34 6.04 6.32
C ALA A 21 13.42 7.51 5.89
N LEU A 22 13.93 8.40 6.75
CA LEU A 22 14.09 9.82 6.42
C LEU A 22 15.11 10.04 5.29
N CYS A 23 16.26 9.37 5.31
CA CYS A 23 17.24 9.46 4.23
C CYS A 23 16.65 9.04 2.89
N VAL A 24 15.96 7.90 2.86
CA VAL A 24 15.31 7.39 1.65
C VAL A 24 14.24 8.36 1.13
N LEU A 25 13.41 8.94 2.01
CA LEU A 25 12.42 9.94 1.61
C LEU A 25 13.08 11.19 0.99
N MET A 26 14.25 11.60 1.49
CA MET A 26 15.02 12.71 0.93
C MET A 26 15.78 12.35 -0.37
N GLY A 27 15.73 11.08 -0.81
CA GLY A 27 16.50 10.59 -1.95
C GLY A 27 18.00 10.51 -1.66
N TRP A 28 18.36 10.26 -0.40
CA TRP A 28 19.74 10.15 0.05
C TRP A 28 20.19 8.70 0.21
N ASP A 29 21.43 8.43 -0.15
CA ASP A 29 22.09 7.14 0.05
C ASP A 29 22.44 6.97 1.53
N TYR A 30 21.60 6.21 2.24
CA TYR A 30 21.83 5.90 3.65
C TYR A 30 23.06 5.01 3.87
N THR A 31 23.69 4.47 2.83
CA THR A 31 24.95 3.71 2.95
C THR A 31 26.18 4.60 2.94
N LYS A 32 26.04 5.89 2.63
CA LYS A 32 27.17 6.84 2.53
C LYS A 32 27.24 7.71 3.77
N VAL A 33 28.42 7.74 4.38
CA VAL A 33 28.69 8.61 5.53
C VAL A 33 28.69 10.07 5.05
N PRO A 34 28.03 11.00 5.77
CA PRO A 34 28.02 12.43 5.44
C PRO A 34 29.35 13.16 5.68
N GLU A 35 30.42 12.43 6.01
CA GLU A 35 31.72 12.99 6.36
C GLU A 35 32.30 13.74 5.16
N ASN A 36 32.15 15.06 5.21
CA ASN A 36 32.84 16.06 4.40
C ASN A 36 32.44 16.10 2.91
N SER A 37 31.49 15.27 2.49
CA SER A 37 31.07 15.12 1.08
C SER A 37 29.54 15.03 0.95
N LYS A 38 29.01 15.59 -0.15
CA LYS A 38 27.59 15.43 -0.56
C LYS A 38 27.34 14.14 -1.34
N ALA A 39 28.24 13.16 -1.29
CA ALA A 39 28.12 11.89 -2.02
C ALA A 39 26.81 11.14 -1.73
N TYR A 40 26.26 11.27 -0.52
CA TYR A 40 24.96 10.71 -0.16
C TYR A 40 23.78 11.34 -0.94
N GLN A 41 23.94 12.51 -1.56
CA GLN A 41 22.90 13.19 -2.35
C GLN A 41 22.91 12.79 -3.83
N SER A 42 23.90 11.99 -4.26
CA SER A 42 24.15 11.64 -5.66
C SER A 42 23.56 10.29 -6.08
N LEU A 43 22.47 9.84 -5.44
CA LEU A 43 21.74 8.67 -5.92
C LEU A 43 21.14 8.94 -7.31
N LEU A 44 21.21 7.94 -8.16
CA LEU A 44 20.49 7.96 -9.43
C LEU A 44 18.97 8.01 -9.19
N PRO A 45 18.19 8.70 -10.03
CA PRO A 45 16.74 8.82 -9.86
C PRO A 45 16.01 7.47 -9.69
N ASP A 46 16.38 6.46 -10.48
CA ASP A 46 15.77 5.13 -10.43
C ASP A 46 16.05 4.43 -9.08
N LEU A 47 17.24 4.63 -8.52
CA LEU A 47 17.59 4.10 -7.21
C LEU A 47 16.86 4.84 -6.08
N VAL A 48 16.64 6.15 -6.22
CA VAL A 48 15.81 6.92 -5.28
C VAL A 48 14.38 6.40 -5.29
N GLN A 49 13.82 6.17 -6.48
CA GLN A 49 12.46 5.65 -6.63
C GLN A 49 12.33 4.24 -6.04
N ALA A 50 13.21 3.31 -6.42
CA ALA A 50 13.24 1.96 -5.87
C ALA A 50 13.41 1.96 -4.34
N SER A 51 14.23 2.85 -3.78
CA SER A 51 14.39 2.96 -2.33
C SER A 51 13.10 3.45 -1.65
N ARG A 52 12.36 4.38 -2.25
CA ARG A 52 11.08 4.87 -1.70
C ARG A 52 9.97 3.83 -1.79
N GLU A 53 9.97 3.01 -2.84
CA GLU A 53 9.04 1.89 -3.02
C GLU A 53 9.35 0.73 -2.06
N ASP A 54 10.59 0.60 -1.60
CA ASP A 54 10.98 -0.33 -0.54
C ASP A 54 10.46 0.07 0.85
N LEU A 55 10.13 1.36 1.07
CA LEU A 55 9.52 1.82 2.31
C LEU A 55 8.03 1.51 2.32
N ILE A 56 7.65 0.51 3.12
CA ILE A 56 6.27 0.08 3.31
C ILE A 56 5.64 0.70 4.55
N ILE A 57 4.32 0.84 4.51
CA ILE A 57 3.51 1.23 5.68
C ILE A 57 3.42 0.05 6.64
N TRP A 58 3.71 0.31 7.91
CA TRP A 58 3.73 -0.67 8.98
C TRP A 58 2.72 -0.32 10.10
N PRO A 59 1.88 -1.25 10.59
CA PRO A 59 1.82 -2.68 10.25
C PRO A 59 1.47 -2.92 8.77
N PRO A 60 1.91 -4.06 8.18
CA PRO A 60 1.74 -4.32 6.76
C PRO A 60 0.28 -4.12 6.35
N THR A 61 0.08 -3.24 5.39
CA THR A 61 -1.25 -2.81 4.96
C THR A 61 -1.36 -2.94 3.45
N VAL A 62 -2.40 -3.63 2.98
CA VAL A 62 -2.78 -3.64 1.56
C VAL A 62 -3.92 -2.65 1.37
N ILE A 63 -3.79 -1.76 0.39
CA ILE A 63 -4.86 -0.85 0.00
C ILE A 63 -5.68 -1.53 -1.09
N ILE A 64 -7.00 -1.58 -0.92
CA ILE A 64 -7.95 -2.09 -1.90
C ILE A 64 -8.83 -0.95 -2.40
N HIS A 65 -8.88 -0.78 -3.72
CA HIS A 65 -9.68 0.21 -4.45
C HIS A 65 -10.91 -0.45 -5.11
N ASN A 66 -11.77 0.40 -5.68
CA ASN A 66 -13.04 0.03 -6.32
C ASN A 66 -14.01 -0.70 -5.37
N THR A 67 -14.01 -0.33 -4.08
CA THR A 67 -14.88 -0.93 -3.07
C THR A 67 -16.18 -0.13 -2.87
N ALA A 68 -16.39 0.98 -3.58
CA ALA A 68 -17.67 1.69 -3.60
C ALA A 68 -18.66 0.87 -4.44
N THR A 69 -19.88 0.69 -3.96
CA THR A 69 -20.90 -0.15 -4.61
C THR A 69 -22.00 0.66 -5.29
N GLY A 70 -22.17 1.92 -4.92
CA GLY A 70 -23.17 2.82 -5.49
C GLY A 70 -23.41 4.03 -4.60
N ARG A 71 -24.63 4.56 -4.64
CA ARG A 71 -25.08 5.67 -3.79
C ARG A 71 -26.40 5.36 -3.12
N LYS A 72 -26.54 5.82 -1.89
CA LYS A 72 -27.81 5.85 -1.13
C LYS A 72 -28.79 6.84 -1.74
N LYS A 73 -30.05 6.71 -1.33
CA LYS A 73 -31.12 7.69 -1.62
C LYS A 73 -30.79 9.11 -1.15
N ASP A 74 -29.98 9.25 -0.10
CA ASP A 74 -29.53 10.55 0.42
C ASP A 74 -28.32 11.13 -0.34
N GLY A 75 -27.88 10.47 -1.42
CA GLY A 75 -26.77 10.90 -2.27
C GLY A 75 -25.39 10.46 -1.80
N ARG A 76 -25.25 9.95 -0.57
CA ARG A 76 -23.97 9.48 -0.02
C ARG A 76 -23.52 8.19 -0.70
N ALA A 77 -22.23 8.06 -0.93
CA ALA A 77 -21.61 6.86 -1.47
C ALA A 77 -21.75 5.67 -0.50
N GLU A 78 -22.08 4.52 -1.06
CA GLU A 78 -22.06 3.20 -0.42
C GLU A 78 -20.88 2.38 -0.90
N GLY A 79 -20.49 1.40 -0.10
CA GLY A 79 -19.41 0.49 -0.45
C GLY A 79 -19.36 -0.70 0.48
N LEU A 80 -18.43 -1.61 0.17
CA LEU A 80 -18.22 -2.84 0.90
C LEU A 80 -17.80 -2.53 2.33
N GLY A 81 -18.58 -3.01 3.30
CA GLY A 81 -18.28 -2.84 4.72
C GLY A 81 -17.12 -3.73 5.18
N ASN A 82 -16.59 -3.47 6.37
CA ASN A 82 -15.45 -4.24 6.91
C ASN A 82 -15.72 -5.75 6.96
N LYS A 83 -16.91 -6.18 7.40
CA LYS A 83 -17.26 -7.61 7.50
C LYS A 83 -17.39 -8.27 6.13
N GLU A 84 -17.93 -7.55 5.15
CA GLU A 84 -18.06 -8.05 3.78
C GLU A 84 -16.70 -8.19 3.13
N MET A 85 -15.82 -7.20 3.33
CA MET A 85 -14.43 -7.26 2.87
C MET A 85 -13.65 -8.40 3.54
N ASP A 86 -13.76 -8.57 4.86
CA ASP A 86 -13.11 -9.69 5.56
C ASP A 86 -13.56 -11.04 5.00
N LYS A 87 -14.86 -11.21 4.73
CA LYS A 87 -15.41 -12.41 4.09
C LYS A 87 -14.83 -12.59 2.68
N LYS A 88 -14.78 -11.53 1.87
CA LYS A 88 -14.29 -11.60 0.48
C LYS A 88 -12.81 -11.95 0.40
N ILE A 89 -11.98 -11.35 1.26
CA ILE A 89 -10.55 -11.67 1.37
C ILE A 89 -10.35 -13.13 1.83
N SER A 90 -11.19 -13.61 2.76
CA SER A 90 -11.16 -14.99 3.23
C SER A 90 -11.59 -15.98 2.12
N GLU A 91 -12.61 -15.65 1.32
CA GLU A 91 -13.06 -16.45 0.17
C GLU A 91 -11.99 -16.54 -0.93
N LEU A 92 -11.12 -15.52 -1.05
CA LEU A 92 -9.95 -15.54 -1.92
C LEU A 92 -8.78 -16.36 -1.36
N GLY A 93 -8.91 -16.92 -0.14
CA GLY A 93 -7.90 -17.77 0.49
C GLY A 93 -6.85 -17.02 1.33
N PHE A 94 -7.09 -15.75 1.67
CA PHE A 94 -6.18 -14.94 2.49
C PHE A 94 -6.75 -14.77 3.90
N ALA A 95 -5.93 -15.07 4.91
CA ALA A 95 -6.30 -14.95 6.31
C ALA A 95 -5.42 -13.92 7.03
N GLY A 96 -5.83 -13.52 8.24
CA GLY A 96 -5.02 -12.68 9.13
C GLY A 96 -5.08 -11.16 8.85
N GLY A 97 -5.62 -10.74 7.71
CA GLY A 97 -5.96 -9.34 7.44
C GLY A 97 -7.23 -8.88 8.14
N LYS A 98 -7.28 -7.63 8.59
CA LYS A 98 -8.48 -6.96 9.11
C LYS A 98 -8.84 -5.78 8.24
N SER A 99 -10.06 -5.79 7.71
CA SER A 99 -10.58 -4.78 6.82
C SER A 99 -11.01 -3.52 7.58
N LYS A 100 -10.63 -2.36 7.04
CA LYS A 100 -11.07 -1.04 7.46
C LYS A 100 -11.43 -0.22 6.23
N SER A 101 -12.71 -0.20 5.89
CA SER A 101 -13.26 0.65 4.84
C SER A 101 -13.22 2.11 5.27
N LEU A 102 -12.86 3.00 4.36
CA LEU A 102 -12.71 4.43 4.65
C LEU A 102 -13.94 5.22 4.25
N TYR A 103 -14.26 6.23 5.07
CA TYR A 103 -15.43 7.07 4.93
C TYR A 103 -15.06 8.55 5.04
N GLY A 104 -15.70 9.38 4.23
CA GLY A 104 -15.64 10.84 4.28
C GLY A 104 -17.02 11.45 4.48
N LYS A 105 -17.11 12.77 4.28
CA LYS A 105 -18.38 13.53 4.42
C LYS A 105 -19.48 13.00 3.48
N GLU A 106 -19.08 12.61 2.28
CA GLU A 106 -19.97 12.10 1.23
C GLU A 106 -20.20 10.58 1.30
N GLY A 107 -19.85 9.92 2.41
CA GLY A 107 -20.00 8.48 2.59
C GLY A 107 -18.73 7.68 2.28
N HIS A 108 -18.90 6.48 1.74
CA HIS A 108 -17.81 5.54 1.48
C HIS A 108 -16.82 6.08 0.43
N LEU A 109 -15.50 5.99 0.67
CA LEU A 109 -14.48 6.57 -0.23
C LEU A 109 -14.08 5.67 -1.41
N GLY A 110 -14.62 4.46 -1.45
CA GLY A 110 -14.25 3.44 -2.45
C GLY A 110 -12.89 2.80 -2.20
N LEU A 111 -12.40 2.92 -0.95
CA LEU A 111 -11.12 2.43 -0.50
C LEU A 111 -11.27 1.63 0.80
N THR A 112 -10.62 0.48 0.87
CA THR A 112 -10.54 -0.37 2.06
C THR A 112 -9.09 -0.71 2.37
N LEU A 113 -8.68 -0.51 3.62
CA LEU A 113 -7.37 -0.94 4.11
C LEU A 113 -7.48 -2.36 4.68
N ILE A 114 -6.64 -3.29 4.23
CA ILE A 114 -6.49 -4.62 4.83
C ILE A 114 -5.22 -4.60 5.66
N LYS A 115 -5.37 -4.55 6.98
CA LYS A 115 -4.24 -4.48 7.92
C LYS A 115 -3.89 -5.88 8.42
N PHE A 116 -2.65 -6.30 8.21
CA PHE A 116 -2.14 -7.57 8.68
C PHE A 116 -1.45 -7.43 10.03
N ALA A 117 -1.06 -8.57 10.61
CA ALA A 117 -0.35 -8.61 11.88
C ALA A 117 0.96 -7.80 11.80
N ASN A 118 1.30 -7.11 12.90
CA ASN A 118 2.57 -6.43 13.08
C ASN A 118 3.70 -7.46 13.28
N SER A 119 4.03 -8.21 12.23
CA SER A 119 5.04 -9.27 12.24
C SER A 119 5.54 -9.57 10.82
N PRO A 120 6.71 -10.21 10.66
CA PRO A 120 7.20 -10.68 9.36
C PRO A 120 6.22 -11.65 8.67
N ALA A 121 5.54 -12.51 9.45
CA ALA A 121 4.50 -13.38 8.92
C ALA A 121 3.31 -12.58 8.37
N GLY A 122 2.91 -11.49 9.05
CA GLY A 122 1.88 -10.58 8.56
C GLY A 122 2.29 -9.86 7.27
N LEU A 123 3.56 -9.51 7.12
CA LEU A 123 4.10 -8.97 5.87
C LEU A 123 3.97 -9.98 4.73
N LYS A 124 4.38 -11.23 4.95
CA LYS A 124 4.28 -12.30 3.95
C LYS A 124 2.84 -12.54 3.47
N GLU A 125 1.86 -12.48 4.37
CA GLU A 125 0.44 -12.59 3.98
C GLU A 125 -0.04 -11.36 3.19
N ALA A 126 0.40 -10.16 3.56
CA ALA A 126 0.08 -8.92 2.85
C ALA A 126 0.64 -8.94 1.42
N GLU A 127 1.89 -9.38 1.26
CA GLU A 127 2.55 -9.53 -0.04
C GLU A 127 1.86 -10.56 -0.91
N ARG A 128 1.50 -11.72 -0.35
CA ARG A 128 0.75 -12.74 -1.10
C ARG A 128 -0.57 -12.19 -1.64
N LEU A 129 -1.29 -11.36 -0.88
CA LEU A 129 -2.52 -10.73 -1.34
C LEU A 129 -2.25 -9.71 -2.45
N ALA A 130 -1.24 -8.86 -2.29
CA ALA A 130 -0.86 -7.88 -3.31
C ALA A 130 -0.42 -8.58 -4.61
N ASP A 131 0.44 -9.59 -4.52
CA ASP A 131 0.92 -10.37 -5.67
C ASP A 131 -0.21 -11.12 -6.38
N PHE A 132 -1.19 -11.62 -5.63
CA PHE A 132 -2.36 -12.27 -6.21
C PHE A 132 -3.17 -11.30 -7.08
N LEU A 133 -3.39 -10.08 -6.60
CA LEU A 133 -4.08 -9.04 -7.35
C LEU A 133 -3.24 -8.58 -8.56
N GLU A 134 -1.94 -8.37 -8.38
CA GLU A 134 -1.03 -7.99 -9.47
C GLU A 134 -1.00 -9.04 -10.59
N ARG A 135 -1.01 -10.34 -10.26
CA ARG A 135 -1.07 -11.43 -11.27
C ARG A 135 -2.32 -11.41 -12.14
N GLN A 136 -3.37 -10.71 -11.70
CA GLN A 136 -4.61 -10.50 -12.43
C GLN A 136 -4.64 -9.14 -13.16
N ASP A 137 -3.52 -8.40 -13.19
CA ASP A 137 -3.46 -6.99 -13.60
C ASP A 137 -4.38 -6.09 -12.75
N HIS A 138 -4.66 -6.53 -11.52
CA HIS A 138 -5.48 -5.82 -10.54
C HIS A 138 -4.64 -5.13 -9.46
N GLY A 139 -3.37 -4.85 -9.77
CA GLY A 139 -2.48 -4.14 -8.87
C GLY A 139 -2.59 -2.62 -8.94
N ARG A 140 -1.51 -1.93 -8.54
CA ARG A 140 -1.45 -0.46 -8.55
C ARG A 140 -1.61 0.10 -9.95
N ILE A 141 -0.85 -0.41 -10.91
CA ILE A 141 -0.88 0.07 -12.30
C ILE A 141 -2.23 -0.24 -12.94
N GLY A 142 -2.76 -1.45 -12.72
CA GLY A 142 -4.11 -1.84 -13.11
C GLY A 142 -5.17 -0.85 -12.64
N TRP A 143 -5.11 -0.42 -11.37
CA TRP A 143 -6.03 0.58 -10.84
C TRP A 143 -5.89 1.94 -11.54
N LEU A 144 -4.65 2.42 -11.76
CA LEU A 144 -4.40 3.68 -12.45
C LEU A 144 -5.00 3.65 -13.87
N HIS A 145 -4.82 2.54 -14.58
CA HIS A 145 -5.40 2.34 -15.91
C HIS A 145 -6.92 2.28 -15.86
N ALA A 146 -7.50 1.50 -14.95
CA ALA A 146 -8.94 1.40 -14.79
C ALA A 146 -9.56 2.78 -14.50
N ARG A 147 -8.94 3.57 -13.61
CA ARG A 147 -9.37 4.92 -13.25
C ARG A 147 -9.23 5.92 -14.39
N ALA A 148 -8.14 5.87 -15.16
CA ALA A 148 -7.95 6.76 -16.31
C ALA A 148 -9.01 6.53 -17.41
N ASN A 149 -9.49 5.29 -17.54
CA ASN A 149 -10.50 4.91 -18.53
C ASN A 149 -11.94 5.02 -18.00
N GLN A 150 -12.14 5.55 -16.79
CA GLN A 150 -13.47 5.85 -16.29
C GLN A 150 -14.03 7.07 -17.03
N SER A 151 -14.95 6.83 -17.97
CA SER A 151 -15.81 7.90 -18.47
C SER A 151 -16.74 8.36 -17.35
N VAL A 152 -16.91 9.69 -17.24
CA VAL A 152 -17.76 10.30 -16.22
C VAL A 152 -19.17 9.70 -16.30
N GLY A 153 -19.55 8.92 -15.27
CA GLY A 153 -20.87 8.31 -15.14
C GLY A 153 -21.00 6.84 -15.58
N SER A 154 -19.96 6.20 -16.11
CA SER A 154 -20.01 4.78 -16.48
C SER A 154 -19.43 3.87 -15.40
N ASP A 155 -20.28 3.46 -14.45
CA ASP A 155 -19.94 2.48 -13.41
C ASP A 155 -19.93 1.02 -13.93
N ASN A 156 -20.16 0.84 -15.24
CA ASN A 156 -20.22 -0.46 -15.94
C ASN A 156 -19.01 -0.70 -16.85
N SER A 157 -17.92 0.05 -16.68
CA SER A 157 -16.69 -0.21 -17.43
C SER A 157 -16.24 -1.67 -17.22
N PRO A 158 -15.80 -2.40 -18.27
CA PRO A 158 -15.29 -3.76 -18.12
C PRO A 158 -14.03 -3.82 -17.25
N LEU A 159 -13.35 -2.70 -17.02
CA LEU A 159 -12.22 -2.56 -16.08
C LEU A 159 -12.66 -2.28 -14.64
N LEU A 160 -13.96 -2.23 -14.35
CA LEU A 160 -14.47 -2.01 -12.99
C LEU A 160 -15.43 -3.11 -12.54
N VAL A 161 -16.10 -3.73 -13.50
CA VAL A 161 -17.15 -4.71 -13.26
C VAL A 161 -16.97 -5.86 -14.23
N GLU A 162 -16.76 -7.04 -13.67
CA GLU A 162 -16.88 -8.30 -14.39
C GLU A 162 -18.35 -8.71 -14.40
N THR A 163 -18.81 -9.22 -15.53
CA THR A 163 -20.14 -9.84 -15.64
C THR A 163 -19.94 -11.33 -15.82
N ASP A 164 -20.53 -12.14 -14.93
CA ASP A 164 -20.55 -13.59 -15.08
C ASP A 164 -21.35 -13.93 -16.35
N ASN A 165 -20.68 -14.52 -17.33
CA ASN A 165 -21.28 -14.82 -18.64
C ASN A 165 -22.43 -15.83 -18.58
N ARG A 166 -22.54 -16.61 -17.49
CA ARG A 166 -23.57 -17.64 -17.31
C ARG A 166 -24.77 -17.12 -16.53
N THR A 167 -24.55 -16.31 -15.50
CA THR A 167 -25.63 -15.82 -14.61
C THR A 167 -26.03 -14.38 -14.90
N GLY A 168 -25.21 -13.62 -15.64
CA GLY A 168 -25.37 -12.18 -15.81
C GLY A 168 -25.06 -11.38 -14.55
N GLU A 169 -24.57 -12.01 -13.49
CA GLU A 169 -24.25 -11.35 -12.23
C GLU A 169 -23.05 -10.41 -12.41
N LYS A 170 -23.22 -9.14 -12.03
CA LYS A 170 -22.17 -8.14 -12.08
C LYS A 170 -21.39 -8.12 -10.76
N ARG A 171 -20.08 -8.30 -10.83
CA ARG A 171 -19.17 -8.27 -9.69
C ARG A 171 -18.10 -7.22 -9.91
N ARG A 172 -17.85 -6.40 -8.89
CA ARG A 172 -16.78 -5.41 -8.95
C ARG A 172 -15.41 -6.09 -8.94
N ILE A 173 -14.55 -5.63 -9.85
CA ILE A 173 -13.14 -5.96 -9.86
C ILE A 173 -12.48 -5.19 -8.72
N LEU A 174 -11.81 -5.89 -7.81
CA LEU A 174 -11.07 -5.24 -6.74
C LEU A 174 -9.63 -5.07 -7.18
N TYR A 175 -9.10 -3.87 -6.98
CA TYR A 175 -7.70 -3.57 -7.25
C TYR A 175 -6.97 -3.39 -5.94
N GLY A 176 -5.73 -3.87 -5.81
CA GLY A 176 -5.00 -3.66 -4.57
C GLY A 176 -3.52 -3.97 -4.62
N TYR A 177 -2.83 -3.34 -3.69
CA TYR A 177 -1.36 -3.33 -3.64
C TYR A 177 -0.87 -3.08 -2.21
N LEU A 178 0.36 -3.50 -1.93
CA LEU A 178 1.03 -3.21 -0.66
C LEU A 178 1.27 -1.70 -0.54
N ALA A 179 0.86 -1.12 0.59
CA ALA A 179 0.96 0.31 0.83
C ALA A 179 2.41 0.72 1.11
N ILE A 180 2.88 1.72 0.38
CA ILE A 180 4.23 2.29 0.48
C ILE A 180 4.20 3.72 1.02
N SER A 181 5.38 4.30 1.18
CA SER A 181 5.55 5.67 1.70
C SER A 181 4.71 6.73 0.97
N SER A 182 4.52 6.61 -0.34
CA SER A 182 3.69 7.55 -1.13
C SER A 182 2.19 7.46 -0.83
N ASP A 183 1.71 6.37 -0.22
CA ASP A 183 0.29 6.14 0.04
C ASP A 183 -0.14 6.60 1.44
N MET A 184 0.79 7.19 2.20
CA MET A 184 0.50 7.70 3.55
C MET A 184 -0.70 8.66 3.56
N ASP A 185 -0.93 9.37 2.44
CA ASP A 185 -2.06 10.28 2.29
C ASP A 185 -3.40 9.59 1.99
N GLU A 186 -3.39 8.33 1.51
CA GLU A 186 -4.61 7.54 1.32
C GLU A 186 -5.17 6.97 2.64
N LEU A 187 -4.34 6.90 3.68
CA LEU A 187 -4.76 6.47 5.01
C LEU A 187 -5.65 7.52 5.70
N ASP A 188 -6.63 7.06 6.46
CA ASP A 188 -7.35 7.93 7.40
C ASP A 188 -6.41 8.44 8.51
N SER A 189 -6.77 9.59 9.10
CA SER A 189 -5.94 10.23 10.14
C SER A 189 -5.56 9.27 11.27
N ASP A 190 -6.45 8.35 11.63
CA ASP A 190 -6.18 7.37 12.67
C ASP A 190 -5.12 6.36 12.27
N SER A 191 -5.26 5.76 11.08
CA SER A 191 -4.28 4.78 10.60
C SER A 191 -2.93 5.43 10.33
N ARG A 192 -2.92 6.65 9.79
CA ARG A 192 -1.69 7.41 9.50
C ARG A 192 -0.89 7.72 10.76
N LYS A 193 -1.55 8.12 11.85
CA LYS A 193 -0.90 8.43 13.12
C LYS A 193 -0.27 7.20 13.79
N ARG A 194 -0.83 6.01 13.56
CA ARG A 194 -0.34 4.74 14.13
C ARG A 194 0.65 4.02 13.23
N ALA A 195 0.80 4.48 11.98
CA ALA A 195 1.68 3.88 11.02
C ALA A 195 3.14 4.30 11.25
N SER A 196 4.05 3.40 10.97
CA SER A 196 5.47 3.69 10.77
C SER A 196 5.90 3.27 9.37
N LEU A 197 7.04 3.77 8.90
CA LEU A 197 7.65 3.30 7.66
C LEU A 197 8.77 2.33 8.00
N LYS A 198 8.80 1.20 7.30
CA LYS A 198 9.87 0.21 7.40
C LYS A 198 10.36 -0.19 6.02
N SER A 199 11.64 -0.53 5.90
CA SER A 199 12.20 -1.10 4.67
C SER A 199 11.79 -2.56 4.58
N LYS A 200 11.29 -3.00 3.42
CA LYS A 200 10.95 -4.41 3.19
C LYS A 200 12.17 -5.33 3.32
N ARG A 201 13.36 -4.85 2.92
CA ARG A 201 14.64 -5.56 3.05
C ARG A 201 15.00 -5.96 4.48
N GLU A 202 14.53 -5.25 5.50
CA GLU A 202 14.76 -5.62 6.92
C GLU A 202 14.18 -7.00 7.29
N PHE A 203 13.32 -7.56 6.44
CA PHE A 203 12.65 -8.84 6.67
C PHE A 203 12.97 -9.88 5.58
N ASP A 204 13.86 -9.55 4.64
CA ASP A 204 14.33 -10.50 3.63
C ASP A 204 15.41 -11.39 4.27
N PRO A 205 15.27 -12.72 4.27
CA PRO A 205 16.29 -13.63 4.81
C PRO A 205 17.57 -13.72 3.97
N SER A 206 17.67 -12.94 2.87
CA SER A 206 18.77 -13.00 1.90
C SER A 206 19.95 -12.05 2.19
N ASP A 207 19.88 -11.26 3.26
CA ASP A 207 20.97 -10.37 3.74
C ASP A 207 21.85 -11.05 4.82
#